data_AF-A0A958JYI8-F1
#
_entry.id   AF-A0A958JYI8-F1
#
_cell.length_a   1.000
_cell.length_b   1.000
_cell.length_c   1.000
_cell.angle_alpha   90.00
_cell.angle_beta   90.00
_cell.angle_gamma   90.00
#
_symmetry.space_group_name_H-M   'P 1'
#
loop_
_entity.id
_entity.type
_entity.pdbx_description
1 polymer ?
#
loop_
_entity_poly.entity_id
_entity_poly.type
_entity_poly.pdbx_seq_one_letter_code
_entity_poly.pdbx_strand_id
1 'polypeptide(L)'
;MKDSTAIVSPNVRMYIEIGDQAIRISDLLYNDATLFEDAEISAGTTARLVIEIDGEKETQEILLNEGTSVGQRRITFSYTDQRILNGRSPSQLQSAI
;
A
#
# COMPACT_ATOMS: atom_id res chain seq x y z
N MET A 1 16.34 7.84 40.05
CA MET A 1 15.06 7.60 39.35
C MET A 1 15.40 6.89 38.06
N LYS A 2 14.78 5.74 37.76
CA LYS A 2 14.95 5.08 36.46
C LYS A 2 13.96 5.76 35.52
N ASP A 3 14.46 6.51 34.54
CA ASP A 3 13.65 7.00 33.44
C ASP A 3 13.11 5.79 32.68
N SER A 4 11.82 5.50 32.85
CA SER A 4 11.11 4.55 32.01
C SER A 4 10.79 5.27 30.70
N THR A 5 11.65 5.12 29.70
CA THR A 5 11.32 5.49 28.33
C THR A 5 10.16 4.60 27.88
N ALA A 6 8.96 5.15 27.81
CA ALA A 6 7.82 4.47 27.22
C ALA A 6 8.15 4.23 25.74
N ILE A 7 8.23 2.96 25.34
CA ILE A 7 8.30 2.61 23.92
C ILE A 7 6.91 2.89 23.35
N VAL A 8 6.75 4.06 22.73
CA VAL A 8 5.56 4.37 21.95
C VAL A 8 5.76 3.72 20.58
N SER A 9 4.99 2.66 20.31
CA SER A 9 4.96 2.08 18.96
C SER A 9 4.15 3.01 18.05
N PRO A 10 4.64 3.32 16.84
CA PRO A 10 3.91 4.16 15.91
C PRO A 10 2.56 3.54 15.55
N ASN A 11 1.52 4.37 15.43
CA ASN A 11 0.22 3.93 14.93
C ASN A 11 0.28 3.92 13.41
N VAL A 12 0.36 2.71 12.84
CA VAL A 12 0.41 2.53 11.38
C VAL A 12 -0.93 2.01 10.89
N ARG A 13 -1.48 2.65 9.85
CA ARG A 13 -2.67 2.19 9.13
C ARG A 13 -2.40 2.18 7.64
N MET A 14 -2.84 1.12 6.98
CA MET A 14 -2.74 0.98 5.53
C MET A 14 -4.14 0.73 4.98
N TYR A 15 -4.49 1.40 3.90
CA TYR A 15 -5.77 1.23 3.23
C TYR A 15 -5.70 1.70 1.77
N ILE A 16 -6.71 1.31 0.99
CA ILE A 16 -6.85 1.71 -0.40
C ILE A 16 -8.11 2.55 -0.54
N GLU A 17 -7.98 3.69 -1.20
CA GLU A 17 -9.11 4.55 -1.55
C GLU A 17 -9.56 4.27 -2.99
N ILE A 18 -10.84 3.96 -3.16
CA ILE A 18 -11.52 3.78 -4.45
C ILE A 18 -12.77 4.65 -4.43
N GLY A 19 -12.74 5.78 -5.13
CA GLY A 19 -13.78 6.80 -4.99
C GLY A 19 -13.88 7.27 -3.53
N ASP A 20 -15.06 7.15 -2.93
CA ASP A 20 -15.33 7.53 -1.53
C ASP A 20 -15.15 6.37 -0.53
N GLN A 21 -14.71 5.19 -1.00
CA GLN A 21 -14.54 4.00 -0.16
C GLN A 21 -13.08 3.84 0.26
N ALA A 22 -12.85 3.57 1.55
CA ALA A 22 -11.54 3.22 2.11
C ALA A 22 -11.55 1.77 2.60
N ILE A 23 -10.72 0.93 1.98
CA ILE A 23 -10.66 -0.51 2.27
C ILE A 23 -9.35 -0.80 3.00
N ARG A 24 -9.44 -1.34 4.21
CA ARG A 24 -8.26 -1.56 5.04
C ARG A 24 -7.38 -2.70 4.52
N ILE A 25 -6.07 -2.49 4.56
CA ILE A 25 -5.05 -3.49 4.24
C ILE A 25 -4.46 -4.04 5.54
N SER A 26 -4.39 -5.36 5.62
CA SER A 26 -3.72 -6.11 6.69
C SER A 26 -2.24 -6.35 6.42
N ASP A 27 -1.87 -6.55 5.16
CA ASP A 27 -0.48 -6.79 4.74
C ASP A 27 -0.22 -6.21 3.35
N LEU A 28 0.98 -5.69 3.14
CA LEU A 28 1.42 -5.04 1.90
C LEU A 28 2.81 -5.57 1.53
N LEU A 29 2.91 -6.23 0.37
CA LEU A 29 4.15 -6.79 -0.14
C LEU A 29 4.39 -6.34 -1.58
N TYR A 30 5.26 -5.34 -1.75
CA TYR A 30 5.71 -4.78 -3.04
C TYR A 30 4.60 -4.31 -3.98
N ASN A 31 3.89 -5.23 -4.63
CA ASN A 31 2.82 -5.01 -5.58
C ASN A 31 1.56 -5.85 -5.27
N ASP A 32 1.48 -6.39 -4.06
CA ASP A 32 0.43 -7.26 -3.56
C ASP A 32 -0.06 -6.72 -2.22
N ALA A 33 -1.36 -6.82 -1.96
CA ALA A 33 -1.94 -6.45 -0.68
C ALA A 33 -3.05 -7.41 -0.27
N THR A 34 -3.12 -7.68 1.04
CA THR A 34 -4.18 -8.46 1.67
C THR A 34 -5.12 -7.55 2.43
N LEU A 35 -6.39 -7.50 2.01
CA LEU A 35 -7.48 -6.74 2.61
C LEU A 35 -7.95 -7.37 3.92
N PHE A 36 -8.44 -6.55 4.86
CA PHE A 36 -9.03 -7.04 6.11
C PHE A 36 -10.39 -7.73 5.90
N GLU A 37 -11.14 -7.25 4.93
CA GLU A 37 -12.50 -7.67 4.64
C GLU A 37 -12.65 -8.00 3.16
N ASP A 38 -13.72 -8.73 2.85
CA ASP A 38 -14.07 -9.06 1.49
C ASP A 38 -14.49 -7.77 0.77
N ALA A 39 -13.92 -7.54 -0.41
CA ALA A 39 -14.26 -6.41 -1.25
C ALA A 39 -14.57 -6.91 -2.66
N GLU A 40 -15.52 -6.25 -3.32
CA GLU A 40 -15.72 -6.41 -4.75
C GLU A 40 -15.05 -5.25 -5.46
N ILE A 41 -13.92 -5.53 -6.10
CA ILE A 41 -13.14 -4.53 -6.82
C ILE A 41 -12.88 -5.03 -8.23
N SER A 42 -13.13 -4.19 -9.22
CA SER A 42 -12.87 -4.55 -10.62
C SER A 42 -11.39 -4.42 -10.97
N ALA A 43 -10.86 -5.34 -11.78
CA ALA A 43 -9.56 -5.16 -12.40
C ALA A 43 -9.55 -3.89 -13.27
N GLY A 44 -8.39 -3.24 -13.37
CA GLY A 44 -8.21 -1.97 -14.08
C GLY A 44 -8.69 -0.74 -13.31
N THR A 45 -9.13 -0.91 -12.06
CA THR A 45 -9.51 0.22 -11.20
C THR A 45 -8.25 0.99 -10.78
N THR A 46 -8.22 2.29 -11.06
CA THR A 46 -7.23 3.20 -10.46
C THR A 46 -7.65 3.52 -9.03
N ALA A 47 -6.73 3.33 -8.10
CA ALA A 47 -6.94 3.52 -6.67
C ALA A 47 -5.77 4.29 -6.06
N ARG A 48 -5.93 4.70 -4.80
CA ARG A 48 -4.83 5.28 -4.02
C ARG A 48 -4.45 4.36 -2.88
N LEU A 49 -3.21 3.90 -2.85
CA LEU A 49 -2.63 3.28 -1.67
C LEU A 49 -2.28 4.37 -0.67
N VAL A 50 -2.81 4.27 0.54
CA VAL A 50 -2.53 5.20 1.63
C VAL A 50 -1.85 4.48 2.78
N ILE A 51 -0.72 5.03 3.23
CA ILE A 51 -0.02 4.63 4.45
C ILE A 51 -0.05 5.81 5.40
N GLU A 52 -0.66 5.62 6.57
CA GLU A 52 -0.75 6.62 7.63
C GLU A 52 0.13 6.20 8.80
N ILE A 53 1.05 7.06 9.22
CA ILE A 53 1.95 6.86 10.36
C ILE A 53 1.78 8.04 11.31
N ASP A 54 1.24 7.79 12.50
CA ASP A 54 1.01 8.81 13.54
C ASP A 54 0.20 10.04 13.04
N GLY A 55 -0.70 9.81 12.07
CA GLY A 55 -1.57 10.82 11.47
C GLY A 55 -1.03 11.48 10.19
N GLU A 56 0.25 11.29 9.88
CA GLU A 56 0.85 11.73 8.62
C GLU A 56 0.56 10.71 7.51
N LYS A 57 0.15 11.18 6.34
CA LYS A 57 -0.30 10.33 5.23
C LYS A 57 0.65 10.41 4.04
N GLU A 58 1.12 9.25 3.60
CA GLU A 58 1.71 9.07 2.28
C GLU A 58 0.70 8.40 1.36
N THR A 59 0.58 8.90 0.13
CA THR A 59 -0.39 8.42 -0.85
C THR A 59 0.30 8.17 -2.17
N GLN A 60 0.01 7.01 -2.76
CA GLN A 60 0.54 6.60 -4.04
C GLN A 60 -0.59 6.09 -4.93
N GLU A 61 -0.65 6.57 -6.16
CA GLU A 61 -1.62 6.07 -7.13
C GLU A 61 -1.18 4.70 -7.68
N ILE A 62 -2.13 3.77 -7.72
CA ILE A 62 -1.97 2.39 -8.15
C ILE A 62 -3.06 2.00 -9.15
N LEU A 63 -2.75 1.07 -10.05
CA LEU A 63 -3.68 0.41 -10.94
C LEU A 63 -3.85 -1.03 -10.48
N LEU A 64 -5.07 -1.44 -10.14
CA LEU A 64 -5.34 -2.81 -9.73
C LEU A 64 -5.28 -3.74 -10.95
N ASN A 65 -4.32 -4.67 -10.94
CA ASN A 65 -4.11 -5.60 -12.05
C ASN A 65 -5.19 -6.69 -12.07
N GLU A 66 -5.59 -7.12 -10.88
CA GLU A 66 -6.63 -8.12 -10.65
C GLU A 66 -7.69 -7.53 -9.73
N GLY A 67 -8.94 -7.89 -10.01
CA GLY A 67 -10.05 -7.58 -9.12
C GLY A 67 -10.11 -8.52 -7.92
N THR A 68 -10.93 -8.17 -6.94
CA THR A 68 -11.35 -9.09 -5.85
C THR A 68 -12.83 -9.39 -6.00
N SER A 69 -13.19 -10.65 -5.73
CA SER A 69 -14.59 -11.12 -5.64
C SER A 69 -14.91 -11.49 -4.19
N VAL A 70 -16.19 -11.71 -3.86
CA VAL A 70 -16.61 -12.23 -2.54
C VAL A 70 -15.78 -13.46 -2.14
N GLY A 71 -15.22 -13.44 -0.92
CA GLY A 71 -14.33 -14.48 -0.41
C GLY A 71 -12.85 -14.32 -0.81
N GLN A 72 -12.49 -13.34 -1.65
CA GLN A 72 -11.09 -13.00 -1.95
C GLN A 72 -10.69 -11.71 -1.26
N ARG A 73 -9.51 -11.75 -0.63
CA ARG A 73 -8.92 -10.59 0.07
C ARG A 73 -7.59 -10.18 -0.50
N ARG A 74 -7.14 -10.80 -1.57
CA ARG A 74 -5.83 -10.51 -2.16
C ARG A 74 -6.02 -9.71 -3.42
N ILE A 75 -5.29 -8.60 -3.53
CA ILE A 75 -5.21 -7.81 -4.75
C ILE A 75 -3.76 -7.76 -5.22
N THR A 76 -3.59 -7.58 -6.52
CA THR A 76 -2.30 -7.22 -7.13
C THR A 76 -2.45 -5.89 -7.85
N PHE A 77 -1.41 -5.08 -7.86
CA PHE A 77 -1.46 -3.75 -8.43
C PHE A 77 -0.12 -3.34 -9.06
N SER A 78 -0.16 -2.25 -9.82
CA SER A 78 1.00 -1.61 -10.42
C SER A 78 0.99 -0.14 -10.04
N TYR A 79 2.15 0.46 -9.80
CA TYR A 79 2.25 1.90 -9.55
C TYR A 79 2.04 2.67 -10.86
N THR A 80 1.13 3.65 -10.87
CA THR A 80 0.79 4.41 -12.10
C THR A 80 1.85 5.45 -12.44
N ASP A 81 2.55 5.98 -11.43
CA ASP A 81 3.69 6.87 -11.64
C ASP A 81 5.01 6.12 -11.44
N GLN A 82 5.61 5.68 -12.56
CA GLN A 82 7.00 5.20 -12.57
C GLN A 82 8.02 6.36 -12.66
N ARG A 83 7.62 7.62 -12.41
CA ARG A 83 8.58 8.72 -12.36
C ARG A 83 9.35 8.70 -11.03
N ILE A 84 10.56 8.16 -11.13
CA ILE A 84 11.78 8.63 -10.43
C ILE A 84 12.03 8.03 -9.03
N LEU A 85 12.45 6.76 -9.00
CA LEU A 85 13.65 6.43 -8.22
C LEU A 85 14.86 6.92 -9.04
N ASN A 86 15.15 8.22 -8.98
CA ASN A 86 16.36 8.87 -9.49
C ASN A 86 16.90 8.35 -10.84
N GLY A 87 16.04 8.22 -11.86
CA GLY A 87 16.48 7.86 -13.22
C GLY A 87 17.26 6.55 -13.33
N ARG A 88 17.12 5.63 -12.35
CA ARG A 88 17.76 4.33 -12.39
C ARG A 88 16.73 3.23 -12.56
N SER A 89 16.90 2.41 -13.60
CA SER A 89 16.08 1.21 -13.78
C SER A 89 16.37 0.20 -12.66
N PRO A 90 15.44 -0.70 -12.31
CA PRO A 90 15.66 -1.73 -11.28
C PRO A 90 16.94 -2.57 -11.48
N SER A 91 17.32 -2.79 -12.74
CA SER A 91 18.59 -3.44 -13.13
C SER A 91 19.86 -2.71 -12.67
N GLN A 92 19.79 -1.40 -12.42
CA GLN A 92 20.92 -0.57 -11.97
C GLN A 92 21.05 -0.50 -10.44
N LEU A 93 20.03 -0.92 -9.69
CA LEU A 93 20.09 -1.04 -8.23
C LEU A 93 20.77 -2.35 -7.80
N GLN A 94 20.73 -3.39 -8.63
CA GLN A 94 21.41 -4.67 -8.39
C GLN A 94 22.93 -4.63 -8.61
N SER A 95 23.47 -3.59 -9.24
CA SER A 95 24.91 -3.43 -9.49
C SER A 95 25.64 -2.58 -8.44
N ALA A 96 24.95 -2.17 -7.37
CA ALA A 96 25.49 -1.31 -6.31
C ALA A 96 25.82 -2.07 -5.01
N ILE A 97 25.90 -3.40 -5.07
CA ILE A 97 26.38 -4.28 -3.98
C ILE A 97 27.63 -5.01 -4.48
#